data_AF-A0A8T4B2X3-F1
#
_entry.id   AF-A0A8T4B2X3-F1
#
_cell.length_a   1.000
_cell.length_b   1.000
_cell.length_c   1.000
_cell.angle_alpha   90.00
_cell.angle_beta   90.00
_cell.angle_gamma   90.00
#
_symmetry.space_group_name_H-M   'P 1'
#
loop_
_entity.id
_entity.type
_entity.pdbx_description
1 polymer ?
#
loop_
_entity_poly.entity_id
_entity_poly.type
_entity_poly.pdbx_seq_one_letter_code
_entity_poly.pdbx_strand_id
1 'polypeptide(L)'
;MGIELVLLLVDKTALEHLLQKTWNQLYQGMDRGDFRDARPAHDKRLKRSFDIDCEAEILDWMDSMDTQSESTVLNVLKGLDEGSQGLLHLMNWSSPGAWEVWEGRAFLYLDVALNRVIESSDDLYSESTWDDVRTRLNGIPEDEFAESVCMDWMERRKQLGETLDEKEDPKIVPTYEAHDRATRLLIHALSVLSTTPDLVGILGREHLKADLWGHGRWNLRHFLTDESWGSKTTSQTRS
;
A
#
# COMPACT_ATOMS: atom_id res chain seq x y z
N MET A 1 -5.94 -9.27 -18.34
CA MET A 1 -5.56 -9.16 -16.93
C MET A 1 -5.26 -7.69 -16.69
N GLY A 2 -5.92 -7.05 -15.74
CA GLY A 2 -5.77 -5.62 -15.47
C GLY A 2 -4.75 -5.39 -14.36
N ILE A 3 -4.03 -4.27 -14.38
CA ILE A 3 -3.06 -3.91 -13.34
C ILE A 3 -3.80 -3.44 -12.09
N GLU A 4 -3.47 -3.96 -10.91
CA GLU A 4 -4.03 -3.48 -9.64
C GLU A 4 -3.17 -2.36 -9.06
N LEU A 5 -3.81 -1.24 -8.72
CA LEU A 5 -3.27 -0.19 -7.87
C LEU A 5 -3.41 -0.62 -6.41
N VAL A 6 -2.36 -0.39 -5.63
CA VAL A 6 -2.27 -0.81 -4.23
C VAL A 6 -1.94 0.40 -3.36
N LEU A 7 -2.78 0.66 -2.35
CA LEU A 7 -2.45 1.51 -1.20
C LEU A 7 -2.19 0.59 0.00
N LEU A 8 -0.91 0.29 0.23
CA LEU A 8 -0.45 -0.55 1.33
C LEU A 8 -0.35 0.29 2.61
N LEU A 9 -1.03 -0.12 3.68
CA LEU A 9 -0.89 0.54 4.98
C LEU A 9 0.25 -0.15 5.72
N VAL A 10 1.32 0.56 6.06
CA VAL A 10 2.50 0.00 6.72
C VAL A 10 2.59 0.51 8.15
N ASP A 11 2.70 -0.42 9.11
CA ASP A 11 3.00 -0.11 10.50
C ASP A 11 4.49 0.17 10.68
N LYS A 12 4.79 1.41 11.08
CA LYS A 12 6.16 1.91 11.22
C LYS A 12 6.92 1.15 12.28
N THR A 13 6.28 0.85 13.41
CA THR A 13 6.89 0.20 14.57
C THR A 13 7.24 -1.25 14.24
N ALA A 14 6.33 -1.97 13.58
CA ALA A 14 6.57 -3.34 13.13
C ALA A 14 7.69 -3.40 12.08
N LEU A 15 7.68 -2.48 11.12
CA LEU A 15 8.74 -2.40 10.11
C LEU A 15 10.10 -2.09 10.73
N GLU A 16 10.15 -1.09 11.63
CA GLU A 16 11.37 -0.73 12.38
C GLU A 16 11.92 -1.92 13.17
N HIS A 17 11.05 -2.70 13.82
CA HIS A 17 11.45 -3.88 14.57
C HIS A 17 12.19 -4.92 13.71
N LEU A 18 11.72 -5.16 12.49
CA LEU A 18 12.37 -6.08 11.55
C LEU A 18 13.67 -5.52 10.99
N LEU A 19 13.67 -4.25 10.59
CA LEU A 19 14.83 -3.60 9.99
C LEU A 19 16.02 -3.46 10.97
N GLN A 20 15.75 -3.47 12.29
CA GLN A 20 16.76 -3.45 13.34
C GLN A 20 17.34 -4.84 13.67
N LYS A 21 16.73 -5.95 13.22
CA LYS A 21 17.32 -7.28 13.38
C LYS A 21 18.59 -7.41 12.56
N THR A 22 19.47 -8.33 12.94
CA THR A 22 20.53 -8.76 12.01
C THR A 22 19.91 -9.56 10.86
N TRP A 23 20.58 -9.59 9.72
CA TRP A 23 20.12 -10.39 8.56
C TRP A 23 19.86 -11.85 8.92
N ASN A 24 20.79 -12.46 9.67
CA ASN A 24 20.65 -13.85 10.11
C ASN A 24 19.49 -14.06 11.10
N GLN A 25 19.21 -13.08 11.98
CA GLN A 25 18.06 -13.14 12.87
C GLN A 25 16.73 -13.03 12.13
N LEU A 26 16.66 -12.16 11.11
CA LEU A 26 15.48 -12.06 10.26
C LEU A 26 15.21 -13.39 9.55
N TYR A 27 16.23 -13.96 8.91
CA TYR A 27 16.12 -15.23 8.18
C TYR A 27 15.59 -16.35 9.09
N GLN A 28 16.29 -16.60 10.21
CA GLN A 28 15.93 -17.68 11.13
C GLN A 28 14.57 -17.46 11.79
N GLY A 29 14.21 -16.21 12.09
CA GLY A 29 12.94 -15.89 12.70
C GLY A 29 11.76 -16.04 11.73
N MET A 30 11.94 -15.73 10.44
CA MET A 30 10.94 -15.97 9.40
C MET A 30 10.74 -17.48 9.17
N ASP A 31 11.84 -18.25 9.06
CA ASP A 31 11.81 -19.71 8.90
C ASP A 31 11.06 -20.43 10.04
N ARG A 32 11.21 -19.93 11.27
CA ARG A 32 10.55 -20.50 12.46
C ARG A 32 9.16 -19.93 12.73
N GLY A 33 8.76 -18.85 12.04
CA GLY A 33 7.52 -18.12 12.30
C GLY A 33 7.54 -17.34 13.63
N ASP A 34 8.73 -16.95 14.12
CA ASP A 34 8.92 -16.29 15.42
C ASP A 34 8.34 -14.86 15.44
N PHE A 35 8.07 -14.26 14.26
CA PHE A 35 7.59 -12.88 14.14
C PHE A 35 6.07 -12.75 14.01
N ARG A 36 5.31 -13.85 13.97
CA ARG A 36 3.85 -13.81 13.75
C ARG A 36 3.12 -13.01 14.82
N ASP A 37 3.53 -13.13 16.08
CA ASP A 37 2.95 -12.38 17.21
C ASP A 37 3.28 -10.88 17.15
N ALA A 38 4.36 -10.50 16.45
CA ALA A 38 4.77 -9.11 16.25
C ALA A 38 4.17 -8.48 14.98
N ARG A 39 3.49 -9.28 14.14
CA ARG A 39 2.81 -8.77 12.94
C ARG A 39 1.62 -7.91 13.35
N PRO A 40 1.38 -6.75 12.71
CA PRO A 40 0.19 -5.95 12.99
C PRO A 40 -1.09 -6.76 12.83
N ALA A 41 -2.08 -6.48 13.67
CA ALA A 41 -3.37 -7.14 13.59
C ALA A 41 -4.03 -6.88 12.23
N HIS A 42 -4.61 -7.92 11.63
CA HIS A 42 -5.27 -7.82 10.33
C HIS A 42 -6.50 -6.91 10.43
N ASP A 43 -6.57 -5.88 9.58
CA ASP A 43 -7.80 -5.15 9.37
C ASP A 43 -8.78 -6.05 8.59
N LYS A 44 -9.93 -6.35 9.20
CA LYS A 44 -10.90 -7.32 8.68
C LYS A 44 -11.50 -6.96 7.32
N ARG A 45 -11.37 -5.70 6.87
CA ARG A 45 -11.93 -5.21 5.61
C ARG A 45 -10.88 -5.09 4.51
N LEU A 46 -9.61 -4.91 4.88
CA LEU A 46 -8.51 -4.74 3.93
C LEU A 46 -7.92 -6.08 3.52
N LYS A 47 -7.34 -6.11 2.31
CA LYS A 47 -6.68 -7.31 1.80
C LYS A 47 -5.31 -7.46 2.45
N ARG A 48 -4.96 -8.68 2.87
CA ARG A 48 -3.65 -8.99 3.43
C ARG A 48 -3.27 -10.41 3.07
N SER A 49 -2.04 -10.62 2.62
CA SER A 49 -1.50 -11.97 2.41
C SER A 49 -1.38 -12.74 3.72
N PHE A 50 -1.54 -14.06 3.64
CA PHE A 50 -1.36 -14.93 4.79
C PHE A 50 0.07 -14.86 5.32
N ASP A 51 0.23 -15.13 6.62
CA ASP A 51 1.54 -15.04 7.28
C ASP A 51 2.56 -15.97 6.58
N ILE A 52 2.16 -17.21 6.28
CA ILE A 52 3.01 -18.22 5.63
C ILE A 52 3.45 -17.77 4.23
N ASP A 53 2.56 -17.14 3.45
CA ASP A 53 2.91 -16.68 2.11
C ASP A 53 3.91 -15.52 2.17
N CYS A 54 3.73 -14.58 3.11
CA CYS A 54 4.70 -13.50 3.30
C CYS A 54 6.05 -14.01 3.82
N GLU A 55 6.06 -14.97 4.74
CA GLU A 55 7.29 -15.63 5.21
C GLU A 55 8.05 -16.27 4.05
N ALA A 56 7.35 -17.05 3.22
CA ALA A 56 7.94 -17.73 2.07
C ALA A 56 8.53 -16.73 1.06
N GLU A 57 7.78 -15.69 0.69
CA GLU A 57 8.26 -14.65 -0.23
C GLU A 57 9.50 -13.92 0.30
N ILE A 58 9.57 -13.65 1.61
CA ILE A 58 10.75 -13.03 2.23
C ILE A 58 11.94 -13.99 2.19
N LEU A 59 11.75 -15.26 2.57
CA LEU A 59 12.82 -16.26 2.60
C LEU A 59 13.36 -16.55 1.20
N ASP A 60 12.48 -16.75 0.22
CA ASP A 60 12.84 -16.98 -1.18
C ASP A 60 13.64 -15.78 -1.74
N TRP A 61 13.21 -14.56 -1.42
CA TRP A 61 13.97 -13.35 -1.79
C TRP A 61 15.33 -13.32 -1.10
N MET A 62 15.41 -13.58 0.21
CA MET A 62 16.69 -13.58 0.95
C MET A 62 17.66 -14.64 0.42
N ASP A 63 17.17 -15.85 0.11
CA ASP A 63 17.97 -16.94 -0.47
C ASP A 63 18.53 -16.55 -1.85
N SER A 64 17.81 -15.74 -2.63
CA SER A 64 18.27 -15.26 -3.93
C SER A 64 19.42 -14.24 -3.87
N MET A 65 19.65 -13.60 -2.72
CA MET A 65 20.66 -12.56 -2.53
C MET A 65 22.07 -13.09 -2.25
N ASP A 66 22.25 -14.41 -2.05
CA ASP A 66 23.52 -15.07 -1.66
C ASP A 66 24.32 -14.26 -0.61
N THR A 67 23.59 -13.71 0.36
CA THR A 67 24.14 -12.77 1.35
C THR A 67 24.03 -13.35 2.75
N GLN A 68 25.12 -13.33 3.49
CA GLN A 68 25.15 -13.57 4.92
C GLN A 68 25.82 -12.39 5.62
N SER A 69 25.20 -11.87 6.67
CA SER A 69 25.69 -10.68 7.35
C SER A 69 25.23 -10.64 8.80
N GLU A 70 26.10 -10.14 9.67
CA GLU A 70 25.74 -9.80 11.06
C GLU A 70 25.29 -8.34 11.19
N SER A 71 25.32 -7.57 10.10
CA SER A 71 24.76 -6.22 10.07
C SER A 71 23.24 -6.24 10.16
N THR A 72 22.67 -5.10 10.53
CA THR A 72 21.21 -4.92 10.53
C THR A 72 20.63 -5.09 9.12
N VAL A 73 19.40 -5.60 9.04
CA VAL A 73 18.67 -5.78 7.79
C VAL A 73 18.67 -4.47 7.00
N LEU A 74 18.38 -3.33 7.64
CA LEU A 74 18.46 -2.02 6.98
C LEU A 74 19.80 -1.82 6.26
N ASN A 75 20.92 -2.00 6.95
CA ASN A 75 22.24 -1.74 6.38
C ASN A 75 22.57 -2.69 5.24
N VAL A 76 22.09 -3.94 5.32
CA VAL A 76 22.20 -4.89 4.22
C VAL A 76 21.39 -4.42 3.02
N LEU A 77 20.12 -4.06 3.20
CA LEU A 77 19.26 -3.54 2.13
C LEU A 77 19.87 -2.32 1.42
N LYS A 78 20.49 -1.39 2.17
CA LYS A 78 21.17 -0.21 1.59
C LYS A 78 22.32 -0.57 0.66
N GLY A 79 22.95 -1.73 0.85
CA GLY A 79 24.07 -2.21 0.04
C GLY A 79 23.69 -3.12 -1.11
N LEU A 80 22.42 -3.55 -1.20
CA LEU A 80 21.93 -4.45 -2.25
C LEU A 80 21.33 -3.66 -3.41
N ASP A 81 21.63 -4.09 -4.64
CA ASP A 81 21.01 -3.52 -5.85
C ASP A 81 19.48 -3.69 -5.85
N GLU A 82 18.98 -4.79 -5.29
CA GLU A 82 17.54 -5.08 -5.13
C GLU A 82 17.02 -4.81 -3.71
N GLY A 83 17.69 -3.95 -2.94
CA GLY A 83 17.32 -3.64 -1.56
C GLY A 83 15.87 -3.15 -1.39
N SER A 84 15.36 -2.38 -2.35
CA SER A 84 13.97 -1.90 -2.32
C SER A 84 12.96 -3.06 -2.44
N GLN A 85 13.30 -4.13 -3.18
CA GLN A 85 12.42 -5.30 -3.28
C GLN A 85 12.30 -5.99 -1.92
N GLY A 86 13.42 -6.21 -1.24
CA GLY A 86 13.43 -6.70 0.15
C GLY A 86 12.64 -5.81 1.09
N LEU A 87 12.81 -4.49 0.99
CA LEU A 87 12.04 -3.53 1.79
C LEU A 87 10.54 -3.66 1.54
N LEU A 88 10.10 -3.84 0.28
CA LEU A 88 8.69 -4.02 -0.06
C LEU A 88 8.12 -5.30 0.56
N HIS A 89 8.87 -6.41 0.57
CA HIS A 89 8.43 -7.65 1.25
C HIS A 89 8.26 -7.42 2.75
N LEU A 90 9.19 -6.72 3.40
CA LEU A 90 9.09 -6.38 4.84
C LEU A 90 7.95 -5.40 5.15
N MET A 91 7.65 -4.48 4.23
CA MET A 91 6.47 -3.60 4.34
C MET A 91 5.16 -4.38 4.23
N ASN A 92 5.08 -5.38 3.34
CA ASN A 92 3.92 -6.28 3.24
C ASN A 92 3.75 -7.13 4.51
N TRP A 93 4.84 -7.61 5.10
CA TRP A 93 4.79 -8.26 6.41
C TRP A 93 4.22 -7.32 7.48
N SER A 94 4.77 -6.11 7.54
CA SER A 94 4.46 -5.08 8.52
C SER A 94 3.14 -4.34 8.23
N SER A 95 2.26 -4.89 7.41
CA SER A 95 1.00 -4.26 7.02
C SER A 95 -0.20 -4.89 7.73
N PRO A 96 -1.09 -4.11 8.35
CA PRO A 96 -2.42 -4.60 8.73
C PRO A 96 -3.32 -4.90 7.53
N GLY A 97 -3.01 -4.39 6.33
CA GLY A 97 -3.73 -4.65 5.08
C GLY A 97 -3.55 -3.54 4.04
N ALA A 98 -4.06 -3.79 2.84
CA ALA A 98 -4.03 -2.87 1.70
C ALA A 98 -5.42 -2.64 1.11
N TRP A 99 -5.61 -1.46 0.54
CA TRP A 99 -6.67 -1.22 -0.43
C TRP A 99 -6.14 -1.52 -1.83
N GLU A 100 -6.81 -2.41 -2.53
CA GLU A 100 -6.43 -2.85 -3.87
C GLU A 100 -7.60 -2.69 -4.83
N VAL A 101 -7.33 -2.12 -6.00
CA VAL A 101 -8.33 -1.97 -7.05
C VAL A 101 -7.68 -2.02 -8.43
N TRP A 102 -8.44 -2.50 -9.42
CA TRP A 102 -8.05 -2.30 -10.81
C TRP A 102 -7.79 -0.81 -11.11
N GLU A 103 -6.60 -0.52 -11.66
CA GLU A 103 -6.09 0.83 -11.91
C GLU A 103 -7.08 1.69 -12.72
N GLY A 104 -7.75 1.11 -13.72
CA GLY A 104 -8.76 1.80 -14.53
C GLY A 104 -9.95 2.31 -13.72
N ARG A 105 -10.30 1.66 -12.60
CA ARG A 105 -11.35 2.15 -11.69
C ARG A 105 -10.82 3.24 -10.75
N ALA A 106 -9.54 3.20 -10.39
CA ALA A 106 -8.94 4.23 -9.56
C ALA A 106 -9.01 5.61 -10.23
N PHE A 107 -8.83 5.69 -11.55
CA PHE A 107 -9.06 6.93 -12.33
C PHE A 107 -10.46 7.51 -12.06
N LEU A 108 -11.50 6.70 -12.25
CA LEU A 108 -12.88 7.12 -11.98
C LEU A 108 -13.07 7.61 -10.53
N TYR A 109 -12.50 6.91 -9.56
CA TYR A 109 -12.69 7.24 -8.14
C TYR A 109 -12.02 8.56 -7.78
N LEU A 110 -10.79 8.76 -8.27
CA LEU A 110 -10.03 9.97 -8.04
C LEU A 110 -10.60 11.15 -8.81
N ASP A 111 -11.20 10.91 -9.99
CA ASP A 111 -11.92 11.96 -10.71
C ASP A 111 -13.04 12.55 -9.86
N VAL A 112 -13.85 11.66 -9.25
CA VAL A 112 -14.98 12.03 -8.39
C VAL A 112 -14.50 12.67 -7.10
N ALA A 113 -13.46 12.11 -6.46
CA ALA A 113 -12.90 12.64 -5.21
C ALA A 113 -12.35 14.06 -5.36
N LEU A 114 -11.70 14.33 -6.50
CA LEU A 114 -11.03 15.61 -6.76
C LEU A 114 -11.86 16.59 -7.59
N ASN A 115 -12.98 16.13 -8.15
CA ASN A 115 -13.80 16.88 -9.10
C ASN A 115 -12.98 17.45 -10.27
N ARG A 116 -12.10 16.61 -10.83
CA ARG A 116 -11.27 16.90 -12.02
C ARG A 116 -10.98 15.59 -12.75
N VAL A 117 -10.46 15.64 -13.97
CA VAL A 117 -10.00 14.42 -14.67
C VAL A 117 -8.55 14.12 -14.30
N ILE A 118 -8.26 12.87 -13.93
CA ILE A 118 -6.89 12.33 -13.82
C ILE A 118 -6.42 11.95 -15.23
N GLU A 119 -5.43 12.66 -15.76
CA GLU A 119 -5.10 12.59 -17.19
C GLU A 119 -4.16 11.43 -17.55
N SER A 120 -3.40 10.92 -16.58
CA SER A 120 -2.35 9.93 -16.82
C SER A 120 -2.02 9.11 -15.58
N SER A 121 -1.25 8.02 -15.76
CA SER A 121 -0.71 7.27 -14.62
C SER A 121 0.21 8.14 -13.76
N ASP A 122 1.00 9.05 -14.34
CA ASP A 122 1.90 9.92 -13.56
C ASP A 122 1.10 10.82 -12.60
N ASP A 123 -0.06 11.32 -13.04
CA ASP A 123 -0.99 12.06 -12.21
C ASP A 123 -1.62 11.15 -11.13
N LEU A 124 -2.12 9.97 -11.52
CA LEU A 124 -2.74 8.99 -10.63
C LEU A 124 -1.82 8.58 -9.47
N TYR A 125 -0.51 8.45 -9.72
CA TYR A 125 0.48 8.06 -8.72
C TYR A 125 1.23 9.25 -8.12
N SER A 126 0.88 10.50 -8.41
CA SER A 126 1.59 11.64 -7.84
C SER A 126 1.27 11.85 -6.35
N GLU A 127 2.26 12.30 -5.59
CA GLU A 127 2.10 12.61 -4.16
C GLU A 127 1.02 13.67 -3.93
N SER A 128 1.04 14.75 -4.73
CA SER A 128 0.07 15.84 -4.65
C SER A 128 -1.37 15.39 -4.87
N THR A 129 -1.61 14.48 -5.84
CA THR A 129 -2.94 13.93 -6.09
C THR A 129 -3.45 13.18 -4.87
N TRP A 130 -2.60 12.38 -4.23
CA TRP A 130 -3.01 11.62 -3.04
C TRP A 130 -3.12 12.47 -1.77
N ASP A 131 -2.35 13.56 -1.65
CA ASP A 131 -2.56 14.57 -0.61
C ASP A 131 -3.92 15.26 -0.76
N ASP A 132 -4.29 15.64 -1.99
CA ASP A 132 -5.59 16.22 -2.28
C ASP A 132 -6.73 15.23 -2.01
N VAL A 133 -6.58 13.96 -2.41
CA VAL A 133 -7.56 12.89 -2.16
C VAL A 133 -7.77 12.70 -0.66
N ARG A 134 -6.68 12.58 0.12
CA ARG A 134 -6.74 12.49 1.57
C ARG A 134 -7.48 13.67 2.17
N THR A 135 -7.17 14.87 1.71
CA THR A 135 -7.78 16.11 2.22
C THR A 135 -9.27 16.18 1.88
N ARG A 136 -9.64 15.87 0.64
CA ARG A 136 -11.02 15.94 0.14
C ARG A 136 -11.92 14.90 0.79
N LEU A 137 -11.44 13.68 0.94
CA LEU A 137 -12.22 12.56 1.45
C LEU A 137 -12.22 12.47 2.98
N ASN A 138 -11.40 13.28 3.67
CA ASN A 138 -11.34 13.25 5.12
C ASN A 138 -12.71 13.61 5.75
N GLY A 139 -13.27 12.68 6.52
CA GLY A 139 -14.55 12.84 7.19
C GLY A 139 -15.78 12.66 6.30
N ILE A 140 -15.63 12.31 5.02
CA ILE A 140 -16.75 11.95 4.16
C ILE A 140 -17.28 10.56 4.55
N PRO A 141 -18.60 10.38 4.77
CA PRO A 141 -19.19 9.07 5.00
C PRO A 141 -18.98 8.12 3.82
N GLU A 142 -18.75 6.83 4.10
CA GLU A 142 -18.55 5.81 3.07
C GLU A 142 -19.73 5.72 2.08
N ASP A 143 -20.96 5.80 2.59
CA ASP A 143 -22.19 5.77 1.78
C ASP A 143 -22.22 6.92 0.77
N GLU A 144 -21.89 8.13 1.23
CA GLU A 144 -21.96 9.35 0.42
C GLU A 144 -20.97 9.33 -0.75
N PHE A 145 -19.72 8.91 -0.47
CA PHE A 145 -18.71 8.83 -1.52
C PHE A 145 -18.98 7.68 -2.50
N ALA A 146 -19.38 6.52 -1.99
CA ALA A 146 -19.67 5.36 -2.83
C ALA A 146 -20.85 5.62 -3.77
N GLU A 147 -21.93 6.24 -3.28
CA GLU A 147 -23.07 6.64 -4.09
C GLU A 147 -22.64 7.63 -5.19
N SER A 148 -21.84 8.63 -4.84
CA SER A 148 -21.34 9.63 -5.80
C SER A 148 -20.56 9.00 -6.95
N VAL A 149 -19.66 8.06 -6.65
CA VAL A 149 -18.88 7.34 -7.67
C VAL A 149 -19.77 6.47 -8.54
N CYS A 150 -20.68 5.72 -7.93
CA CYS A 150 -21.59 4.83 -8.65
C CYS A 150 -22.51 5.61 -9.60
N MET A 151 -23.00 6.79 -9.17
CA MET A 151 -23.80 7.68 -10.00
C MET A 151 -23.00 8.25 -11.17
N ASP A 152 -21.76 8.70 -10.93
CA ASP A 152 -20.87 9.20 -11.99
C ASP A 152 -20.55 8.11 -13.02
N TRP A 153 -20.25 6.89 -12.57
CA TRP A 153 -20.03 5.75 -13.45
C TRP A 153 -21.25 5.45 -14.35
N MET A 154 -22.45 5.40 -13.77
CA MET A 154 -23.68 5.18 -14.55
C MET A 154 -23.92 6.30 -15.56
N GLU A 155 -23.63 7.54 -15.21
CA GLU A 155 -23.80 8.68 -16.10
C GLU A 155 -22.81 8.65 -17.27
N ARG A 156 -21.53 8.36 -17.02
CA ARG A 156 -20.54 8.14 -18.09
C ARG A 156 -20.96 7.02 -19.04
N ARG A 157 -21.52 5.94 -18.49
CA ARG A 157 -22.04 4.80 -19.26
C ARG A 157 -23.18 5.21 -20.19
N LYS A 158 -24.16 5.99 -19.70
CA LYS A 158 -25.24 6.55 -20.52
C LYS A 158 -24.72 7.46 -21.63
N GLN A 159 -23.72 8.30 -21.33
CA GLN A 159 -23.14 9.22 -22.32
C GLN A 159 -22.43 8.49 -23.47
N LEU A 160 -21.93 7.28 -23.21
CA LEU A 160 -21.38 6.38 -24.24
C LEU A 160 -22.46 5.63 -25.03
N GLY A 161 -23.74 5.81 -24.70
CA GLY A 161 -24.87 5.10 -25.32
C GLY A 161 -24.99 3.65 -24.86
N GLU A 162 -24.34 3.26 -23.77
CA GLU A 162 -24.42 1.91 -23.23
C GLU A 162 -25.72 1.70 -22.44
N THR A 163 -26.24 0.46 -22.47
CA THR A 163 -27.48 0.10 -21.77
C THR A 163 -27.29 0.09 -20.25
N LEU A 164 -28.35 0.45 -19.54
CA LEU A 164 -28.47 0.27 -18.09
C LEU A 164 -29.41 -0.87 -17.70
N ASP A 165 -30.02 -1.55 -18.67
CA ASP A 165 -30.90 -2.68 -18.41
C ASP A 165 -30.07 -3.93 -18.13
N GLU A 166 -30.19 -4.48 -16.92
CA GLU A 166 -29.55 -5.73 -16.51
C GLU A 166 -29.89 -6.91 -17.43
N LYS A 167 -31.07 -6.88 -18.08
CA LYS A 167 -31.46 -7.91 -19.05
C LYS A 167 -30.62 -7.85 -20.32
N GLU A 168 -30.18 -6.66 -20.71
CA GLU A 168 -29.35 -6.41 -21.89
C GLU A 168 -27.86 -6.52 -21.55
N ASP A 169 -27.45 -6.15 -20.33
CA ASP A 169 -26.10 -6.32 -19.80
C ASP A 169 -26.12 -6.93 -18.37
N PRO A 170 -25.96 -8.25 -18.23
CA PRO A 170 -26.00 -8.91 -16.92
C PRO A 170 -24.79 -8.58 -16.04
N LYS A 171 -23.77 -7.88 -16.56
CA LYS A 171 -22.60 -7.46 -15.77
C LYS A 171 -22.80 -6.12 -15.08
N ILE A 172 -23.90 -5.41 -15.35
CA ILE A 172 -24.07 -4.06 -14.83
C ILE A 172 -24.18 -4.03 -13.30
N VAL A 173 -25.00 -4.90 -12.71
CA VAL A 173 -25.17 -5.00 -11.26
C VAL A 173 -23.86 -5.44 -10.58
N PRO A 174 -23.19 -6.52 -11.00
CA PRO A 174 -21.88 -6.88 -10.44
C PRO A 174 -20.82 -5.77 -10.56
N THR A 175 -20.85 -4.99 -11.64
CA THR A 175 -19.90 -3.89 -11.85
C THR A 175 -20.20 -2.72 -10.92
N TYR A 176 -21.48 -2.33 -10.79
CA TYR A 176 -21.95 -1.35 -9.83
C TYR A 176 -21.51 -1.71 -8.41
N GLU A 177 -21.79 -2.94 -7.98
CA GLU A 177 -21.42 -3.41 -6.64
C GLU A 177 -19.90 -3.43 -6.44
N ALA A 178 -19.13 -3.69 -7.50
CA ALA A 178 -17.67 -3.64 -7.41
C ALA A 178 -17.16 -2.20 -7.23
N HIS A 179 -17.81 -1.20 -7.83
CA HIS A 179 -17.52 0.20 -7.56
C HIS A 179 -17.91 0.62 -6.15
N ASP A 180 -19.11 0.24 -5.70
CA ASP A 180 -19.59 0.50 -4.33
C ASP A 180 -18.63 -0.09 -3.28
N ARG A 181 -18.30 -1.39 -3.37
CA ARG A 181 -17.40 -2.03 -2.41
C ARG A 181 -16.01 -1.39 -2.39
N ALA A 182 -15.42 -1.15 -3.57
CA ALA A 182 -14.05 -0.64 -3.64
C ALA A 182 -13.92 0.80 -3.11
N THR A 183 -14.92 1.66 -3.36
CA THR A 183 -14.91 3.05 -2.89
C THR A 183 -15.14 3.17 -1.39
N ARG A 184 -16.03 2.35 -0.82
CA ARG A 184 -16.17 2.22 0.64
C ARG A 184 -14.87 1.79 1.30
N LEU A 185 -14.19 0.80 0.72
CA LEU A 185 -12.89 0.36 1.21
C LEU A 185 -11.80 1.42 1.07
N LEU A 186 -11.85 2.28 0.05
CA LEU A 186 -10.94 3.43 -0.07
C LEU A 186 -11.13 4.39 1.11
N ILE A 187 -12.38 4.79 1.39
CA ILE A 187 -12.68 5.67 2.53
C ILE A 187 -12.24 5.02 3.85
N HIS A 188 -12.53 3.73 4.04
CA HIS A 188 -12.07 2.98 5.21
C HIS A 188 -10.53 3.02 5.35
N ALA A 189 -9.80 2.71 4.28
CA ALA A 189 -8.33 2.74 4.28
C ALA A 189 -7.78 4.13 4.64
N LEU A 190 -8.34 5.20 4.07
CA LEU A 190 -7.95 6.57 4.38
C LEU A 190 -8.29 6.95 5.83
N SER A 191 -9.42 6.48 6.36
CA SER A 191 -9.81 6.69 7.76
C SER A 191 -8.88 5.96 8.73
N VAL A 192 -8.50 4.72 8.43
CA VAL A 192 -7.52 3.97 9.24
C VAL A 192 -6.17 4.70 9.25
N LEU A 193 -5.70 5.20 8.09
CA LEU A 193 -4.48 6.01 7.99
C LEU A 193 -4.55 7.31 8.79
N SER A 194 -5.70 8.00 8.80
CA SER A 194 -5.83 9.28 9.50
C SER A 194 -5.98 9.12 11.03
N THR A 195 -6.53 7.99 11.47
CA THR A 195 -6.81 7.72 12.90
C THR A 195 -5.72 6.92 13.60
N THR A 196 -4.79 6.32 12.86
CA THR A 196 -3.69 5.51 13.40
C THR A 196 -2.32 6.15 13.10
N PRO A 197 -1.75 6.93 14.04
CA PRO A 197 -0.54 7.72 13.80
C PRO A 197 0.69 6.91 13.34
N ASP A 198 0.78 5.65 13.75
CA ASP A 198 1.90 4.77 13.44
C ASP A 198 1.80 4.11 12.06
N LEU A 199 0.70 4.33 11.33
CA LEU A 199 0.57 3.87 9.95
C LEU A 199 1.08 4.91 8.95
N VAL A 200 1.52 4.41 7.79
CA VAL A 200 1.82 5.20 6.60
C VAL A 200 1.28 4.49 5.37
N GLY A 201 0.74 5.25 4.41
CA GLY A 201 0.30 4.72 3.12
C GLY A 201 1.47 4.66 2.14
N ILE A 202 1.73 3.49 1.57
CA ILE A 202 2.69 3.25 0.50
C ILE A 202 1.92 2.91 -0.76
N LEU A 203 1.95 3.82 -1.74
CA LEU A 203 1.26 3.65 -3.01
C LEU A 203 2.13 2.93 -4.03
N GLY A 204 1.54 2.00 -4.77
CA GLY A 204 2.18 1.36 -5.91
C GLY A 204 1.18 0.58 -6.75
N ARG A 205 1.68 -0.36 -7.55
CA ARG A 205 0.86 -1.21 -8.40
C ARG A 205 1.55 -2.52 -8.75
N GLU A 206 0.78 -3.49 -9.21
CA GLU A 206 1.31 -4.76 -9.71
C GLU A 206 2.38 -4.52 -10.80
N HIS A 207 3.49 -5.27 -10.73
CA HIS A 207 4.64 -5.18 -11.63
C HIS A 207 5.40 -3.83 -11.63
N LEU A 208 5.06 -2.89 -10.74
CA LEU A 208 5.87 -1.70 -10.53
C LEU A 208 7.15 -2.07 -9.77
N LYS A 209 8.31 -1.63 -10.28
CA LYS A 209 9.58 -1.78 -9.57
C LYS A 209 9.48 -1.21 -8.16
N ALA A 210 9.96 -1.94 -7.16
CA ALA A 210 9.88 -1.55 -5.76
C ALA A 210 10.42 -0.13 -5.49
N ASP A 211 11.46 0.30 -6.20
CA ASP A 211 12.02 1.67 -6.12
C ASP A 211 11.00 2.80 -6.33
N LEU A 212 9.93 2.52 -7.06
CA LEU A 212 8.90 3.50 -7.43
C LEU A 212 7.68 3.47 -6.51
N TRP A 213 7.66 2.58 -5.51
CA TRP A 213 6.60 2.54 -4.51
C TRP A 213 6.79 3.65 -3.48
N GLY A 214 5.69 4.24 -3.04
CA GLY A 214 5.65 5.28 -2.00
C GLY A 214 6.09 6.67 -2.47
N HIS A 215 5.95 7.65 -1.57
CA HIS A 215 6.22 9.07 -1.83
C HIS A 215 7.15 9.68 -0.77
N GLY A 216 7.74 10.83 -1.07
CA GLY A 216 8.62 11.55 -0.14
C GLY A 216 9.70 10.66 0.47
N ARG A 217 9.83 10.71 1.81
CA ARG A 217 10.76 9.87 2.60
C ARG A 217 10.37 8.39 2.67
N TRP A 218 9.13 8.07 2.29
CA TRP A 218 8.58 6.72 2.29
C TRP A 218 8.58 6.10 0.90
N ASN A 219 9.10 6.80 -0.12
CA ASN A 219 9.49 6.15 -1.36
C ASN A 219 10.63 5.17 -1.06
N LEU A 220 10.52 3.93 -1.54
CA LEU A 220 11.40 2.84 -1.08
C LEU A 220 12.88 3.07 -1.46
N ARG A 221 13.14 3.62 -2.65
CA ARG A 221 14.50 4.01 -3.04
C ARG A 221 15.02 5.13 -2.13
N HIS A 222 14.23 6.19 -1.95
CA HIS A 222 14.61 7.30 -1.07
C HIS A 222 14.87 6.83 0.36
N PHE A 223 14.01 5.97 0.89
CA PHE A 223 14.10 5.41 2.24
C PHE A 223 15.45 4.71 2.48
N LEU A 224 15.95 3.95 1.50
CA LEU A 224 17.23 3.26 1.61
C LEU A 224 18.43 4.20 1.38
N THR A 225 18.28 5.25 0.58
CA THR A 225 19.37 6.22 0.35
C THR A 225 19.45 7.33 1.40
N ASP A 226 18.41 7.54 2.20
CA ASP A 226 18.38 8.57 3.23
C ASP A 226 19.20 8.14 4.46
N GLU A 227 20.19 8.97 4.83
CA GLU A 227 21.07 8.74 5.98
C GLU A 227 20.38 9.06 7.33
N SER A 228 19.22 9.71 7.31
CA SER A 228 18.51 10.12 8.53
C SER A 228 17.79 8.98 9.26
N TRP A 229 17.48 7.88 8.57
CA TRP A 229 16.82 6.71 9.14
C TRP A 229 17.84 5.82 9.87
N GLY A 230 17.77 5.79 11.21
CA GLY A 230 18.71 5.07 12.09
C GLY A 230 19.59 5.96 12.98
N SER A 231 19.62 7.27 12.75
CA SER A 231 20.39 8.23 13.55
C SER A 231 19.63 8.75 14.78
N LYS A 232 19.15 7.86 15.65
CA LYS A 232 18.67 8.24 17.00
C LYS A 232 19.05 7.23 18.08
N THR A 233 20.34 6.93 18.21
CA THR A 233 20.89 6.49 19.51
C THR A 233 22.41 6.62 19.54
N THR A 234 22.93 7.81 19.87
CA THR A 234 24.16 7.92 20.67
C THR A 234 24.38 9.36 21.20
N SER A 235 24.22 9.51 22.52
CA SER A 235 24.94 10.46 23.41
C SER A 235 24.63 11.97 23.27
N GLN A 236 24.46 12.82 24.29
CA GLN A 236 24.99 12.80 25.66
C GLN A 236 24.04 13.54 26.62
N THR A 237 23.70 12.90 27.75
CA THR A 237 23.55 13.58 29.04
C THR A 237 24.88 14.21 29.43
N ARG A 238 24.94 15.55 29.41
CA ARG A 238 25.86 16.34 30.24
C ARG A 238 25.23 17.69 30.59
N SER A 239 24.74 17.78 31.82
CA SER A 239 24.94 18.91 32.73
C SER A 239 24.71 18.40 34.15
#